data_AF-W1J416-F1
#
_entry.id   AF-W1J416-F1
#
_cell.length_a   1.000
_cell.length_b   1.000
_cell.length_c   1.000
_cell.angle_alpha   90.00
_cell.angle_beta   90.00
_cell.angle_gamma   90.00
#
_symmetry.space_group_name_H-M   'P 1'
#
loop_
_entity.id
_entity.type
_entity.pdbx_description
1 polymer ?
#
loop_
_entity_poly.entity_id
_entity_poly.type
_entity_poly.pdbx_seq_one_letter_code
_entity_poly.pdbx_strand_id
1 'polypeptide(L)'
;MWRKLGAWLWLATQNLADYPDTAEKMLNMAEWWLCLTMPPDEVEQIARFKKLTEEQKAVLLSASKLPRCYTEGVVLAKKIEALFRVVPPSLYLALGMTEKEEKAERRALMREHQCSELEAAVFVARKMDIARGLRGNVVKLSMEKETG
;
A
#
# COMPACT_ATOMS: atom_id res chain seq x y z
N MET A 1 -16.08 -22.03 -6.48
CA MET A 1 -17.44 -21.44 -6.56
C MET A 1 -17.44 -20.10 -7.30
N TRP A 2 -16.46 -19.20 -7.08
CA TRP A 2 -16.31 -17.91 -7.80
C TRP A 2 -16.19 -17.97 -9.32
N ARG A 3 -15.43 -18.94 -9.88
CA ARG A 3 -15.34 -19.11 -11.35
C ARG A 3 -16.70 -19.40 -12.01
N LYS A 4 -17.61 -20.09 -11.31
CA LYS A 4 -18.97 -20.36 -11.82
C LYS A 4 -19.84 -19.10 -11.85
N LEU A 5 -19.46 -18.07 -11.09
CA LEU A 5 -20.13 -16.78 -11.03
C LEU A 5 -19.44 -15.72 -11.89
N GLY A 6 -18.38 -16.08 -12.65
CA GLY A 6 -17.61 -15.13 -13.45
C GLY A 6 -16.90 -14.06 -12.63
N ALA A 7 -16.59 -14.33 -11.36
CA ALA A 7 -16.02 -13.35 -10.44
C ALA A 7 -14.61 -13.75 -9.94
N TRP A 8 -13.81 -12.73 -9.60
CA TRP A 8 -12.55 -12.89 -8.89
C TRP A 8 -12.73 -12.60 -7.39
N LEU A 9 -12.16 -13.47 -6.57
CA LEU A 9 -12.04 -13.25 -5.14
C LEU A 9 -10.70 -12.55 -4.85
N TRP A 10 -10.77 -11.38 -4.25
CA TRP A 10 -9.61 -10.66 -3.72
C TRP A 10 -9.63 -10.75 -2.19
N LEU A 11 -8.53 -11.23 -1.62
CA LEU A 11 -8.31 -11.26 -0.17
C LEU A 11 -7.06 -10.45 0.14
N ALA A 12 -7.12 -9.63 1.17
CA ALA A 12 -5.98 -8.87 1.68
C ALA A 12 -5.93 -9.08 3.20
N THR A 13 -4.76 -9.46 3.71
CA THR A 13 -4.51 -9.61 5.15
C THR A 13 -3.13 -9.06 5.49
N GLN A 14 -2.97 -8.58 6.72
CA GLN A 14 -1.66 -8.25 7.28
C GLN A 14 -1.02 -9.44 8.01
N ASN A 15 -1.84 -10.37 8.49
CA ASN A 15 -1.41 -11.51 9.30
C ASN A 15 -1.98 -12.79 8.70
N LEU A 16 -1.13 -13.67 8.19
CA LEU A 16 -1.55 -14.97 7.67
C LEU A 16 -1.84 -15.98 8.79
N ALA A 17 -1.37 -15.75 10.01
CA ALA A 17 -1.64 -16.63 11.16
C ALA A 17 -3.13 -16.64 11.55
N ASP A 18 -3.88 -15.59 11.22
CA ASP A 18 -5.32 -15.51 11.47
C ASP A 18 -6.13 -16.49 10.60
N TYR A 19 -5.52 -17.03 9.53
CA TYR A 19 -6.16 -18.05 8.71
C TYR A 19 -6.00 -19.45 9.34
N PRO A 20 -7.11 -20.18 9.55
CA PRO A 20 -7.05 -21.55 10.04
C PRO A 20 -6.47 -22.47 8.96
N ASP A 21 -5.94 -23.63 9.36
CA ASP A 21 -5.35 -24.61 8.43
C ASP A 21 -6.36 -25.10 7.39
N THR A 22 -7.66 -25.07 7.71
CA THR A 22 -8.74 -25.40 6.76
C THR A 22 -8.79 -24.46 5.54
N ALA A 23 -8.22 -23.24 5.64
CA ALA A 23 -8.11 -22.29 4.55
C ALA A 23 -7.05 -22.69 3.50
N GLU A 24 -6.18 -23.67 3.79
CA GLU A 24 -5.10 -24.09 2.90
C GLU A 24 -5.59 -24.45 1.51
N LYS A 25 -6.66 -25.25 1.42
CA LYS A 25 -7.24 -25.64 0.13
C LYS A 25 -7.69 -24.42 -0.70
N MET A 26 -8.21 -23.39 -0.04
CA MET A 26 -8.66 -22.18 -0.71
C MET A 26 -7.47 -21.34 -1.19
N LEU A 27 -6.49 -21.10 -0.32
CA LEU A 27 -5.34 -20.24 -0.59
C LEU A 27 -4.36 -20.87 -1.59
N ASN A 28 -4.18 -22.20 -1.56
CA ASN A 28 -3.35 -22.92 -2.54
C ASN A 28 -3.91 -22.80 -3.98
N MET A 29 -5.21 -22.60 -4.13
CA MET A 29 -5.83 -22.35 -5.45
C MET A 29 -5.72 -20.90 -5.92
N ALA A 30 -5.16 -19.99 -5.12
CA ALA A 30 -4.99 -18.60 -5.53
C ALA A 30 -4.05 -18.52 -6.74
N GLU A 31 -4.55 -17.89 -7.80
CA GLU A 31 -3.81 -17.74 -9.05
C GLU A 31 -2.68 -16.71 -8.93
N TRP A 32 -2.88 -15.72 -8.08
CA TRP A 32 -1.98 -14.60 -7.85
C TRP A 32 -1.74 -14.44 -6.35
N TRP A 33 -0.47 -14.37 -5.97
CA TRP A 33 -0.04 -13.92 -4.66
C TRP A 33 0.67 -12.58 -4.84
N LEU A 34 0.17 -11.54 -4.17
CA LEU A 34 0.80 -10.23 -4.11
C LEU A 34 1.29 -10.02 -2.69
N CYS A 35 2.59 -10.20 -2.49
CA CYS A 35 3.23 -10.12 -1.20
C CYS A 35 3.97 -8.79 -1.13
N LEU A 36 3.53 -7.88 -0.27
CA LEU A 36 4.24 -6.62 -0.03
C LEU A 36 5.45 -6.86 0.88
N THR A 37 6.04 -5.78 1.40
CA THR A 37 7.07 -5.88 2.43
C THR A 37 6.53 -6.64 3.65
N MET A 38 7.13 -7.78 3.96
CA MET A 38 6.73 -8.63 5.07
C MET A 38 7.94 -9.08 5.89
N PRO A 39 7.76 -9.29 7.20
CA PRO A 39 8.83 -9.80 8.05
C PRO A 39 9.11 -11.29 7.73
N PRO A 40 10.30 -11.83 8.09
CA PRO A 40 10.69 -13.19 7.71
C PRO A 40 9.75 -14.30 8.20
N ASP A 41 9.12 -14.10 9.35
CA ASP A 41 8.11 -15.01 9.91
C ASP A 41 6.87 -15.11 9.03
N GLU A 42 6.40 -14.02 8.44
CA GLU A 42 5.26 -14.03 7.51
C GLU A 42 5.59 -14.77 6.20
N VAL A 43 6.85 -14.79 5.75
CA VAL A 43 7.28 -15.60 4.59
C VAL A 43 7.10 -17.09 4.88
N GLU A 44 7.41 -17.53 6.10
CA GLU A 44 7.17 -18.91 6.52
C GLU A 44 5.67 -19.22 6.67
N GLN A 45 4.84 -18.22 7.03
CA GLN A 45 3.39 -18.39 7.02
C GLN A 45 2.84 -18.58 5.61
N ILE A 46 3.38 -17.92 4.59
CA ILE A 46 3.03 -18.21 3.19
C ILE A 46 3.39 -19.65 2.83
N ALA A 47 4.55 -20.13 3.30
CA ALA A 47 5.03 -21.47 3.00
C ALA A 47 4.07 -22.59 3.48
N ARG A 48 3.19 -22.31 4.45
CA ARG A 48 2.09 -23.21 4.87
C ARG A 48 1.07 -23.46 3.74
N PHE A 49 0.82 -22.45 2.91
CA PHE A 49 -0.26 -22.47 1.91
C PHE A 49 0.24 -22.58 0.47
N LYS A 50 1.50 -22.20 0.22
CA LYS A 50 2.14 -22.23 -1.09
C LYS A 50 3.56 -22.76 -0.94
N LYS A 51 3.91 -23.79 -1.71
CA LYS A 51 5.31 -24.23 -1.81
C LYS A 51 6.15 -23.14 -2.46
N LEU A 52 7.14 -22.64 -1.72
CA LEU A 52 8.09 -21.63 -2.18
C LEU A 52 9.47 -22.28 -2.40
N THR A 53 10.16 -21.89 -3.45
CA THR A 53 11.60 -22.20 -3.60
C THR A 53 12.43 -21.23 -2.75
N GLU A 54 13.70 -21.58 -2.49
CA GLU A 54 14.60 -20.70 -1.75
C GLU A 54 14.83 -19.37 -2.48
N GLU A 55 14.85 -19.37 -3.81
CA GLU A 55 14.95 -18.15 -4.62
C GLU A 55 13.70 -17.28 -4.47
N GLN A 56 12.51 -17.87 -4.44
CA GLN A 56 11.26 -17.13 -4.21
C GLN A 56 11.23 -16.51 -2.80
N LYS A 57 11.69 -17.25 -1.78
CA LYS A 57 11.86 -16.70 -0.43
C LYS A 57 12.83 -15.53 -0.42
N ALA A 58 13.98 -15.66 -1.09
CA ALA A 58 14.96 -14.58 -1.20
C ALA A 58 14.38 -13.32 -1.88
N VAL A 59 13.60 -13.49 -2.95
CA VAL A 59 12.94 -12.36 -3.63
C VAL A 59 11.89 -11.71 -2.73
N LEU A 60 11.09 -12.49 -1.99
CA LEU A 60 10.13 -11.97 -1.01
C LEU A 60 10.81 -11.11 0.07
N LEU A 61 11.94 -11.59 0.60
CA LEU A 61 12.73 -10.87 1.61
C LEU A 61 13.46 -9.64 1.06
N SER A 62 13.64 -9.54 -0.26
CA SER A 62 14.30 -8.39 -0.89
C SER A 62 13.40 -7.16 -1.05
N ALA A 63 12.07 -7.33 -0.96
CA ALA A 63 11.14 -6.23 -1.16
C ALA A 63 11.31 -5.16 -0.07
N SER A 64 11.45 -3.91 -0.49
CA SER A 64 11.68 -2.78 0.40
C SER A 64 10.57 -1.72 0.32
N LYS A 65 10.51 -0.85 1.32
CA LYS A 65 9.65 0.34 1.28
C LYS A 65 10.47 1.58 1.59
N LEU A 66 10.22 2.65 0.86
CA LEU A 66 10.72 3.98 1.18
C LEU A 66 9.53 4.84 1.62
N PRO A 67 9.44 5.21 2.92
CA PRO A 67 8.34 6.01 3.43
C PRO A 67 8.10 7.26 2.60
N ARG A 68 6.84 7.57 2.34
CA ARG A 68 6.43 8.70 1.49
C ARG A 68 7.05 8.69 0.09
N CYS A 69 7.44 7.54 -0.45
CA CYS A 69 7.94 7.42 -1.82
C CYS A 69 7.32 6.23 -2.56
N TYR A 70 7.68 5.01 -2.17
CA TYR A 70 7.23 3.80 -2.82
C TYR A 70 7.16 2.62 -1.84
N THR A 71 6.38 1.62 -2.22
CA THR A 71 6.37 0.30 -1.58
C THR A 71 6.61 -0.74 -2.65
N GLU A 72 7.52 -1.66 -2.39
CA GLU A 72 7.75 -2.82 -3.24
C GLU A 72 6.93 -4.02 -2.76
N GLY A 73 6.71 -4.92 -3.70
CA GLY A 73 6.16 -6.23 -3.42
C GLY A 73 6.61 -7.21 -4.48
N VAL A 74 6.27 -8.47 -4.26
CA VAL A 74 6.54 -9.56 -5.17
C VAL A 74 5.21 -10.13 -5.63
N VAL A 75 5.07 -10.27 -6.94
CA VAL A 75 3.98 -11.04 -7.52
C VAL A 75 4.49 -12.46 -7.76
N LEU A 76 3.77 -13.44 -7.24
CA LEU A 76 3.99 -14.86 -7.52
C LEU A 76 2.74 -15.45 -8.16
N ALA A 77 2.85 -15.78 -9.45
CA ALA A 77 1.82 -16.44 -10.22
C ALA A 77 2.44 -17.42 -11.21
N LYS A 78 1.64 -18.31 -11.79
CA LYS A 78 2.13 -19.42 -12.64
C LYS A 78 3.05 -18.99 -13.80
N LYS A 79 2.86 -17.77 -14.33
CA LYS A 79 3.60 -17.25 -15.49
C LYS A 79 4.48 -16.04 -15.17
N ILE A 80 4.41 -15.53 -13.94
CA ILE A 80 5.11 -14.30 -13.57
C ILE A 80 5.54 -14.37 -12.11
N GLU A 81 6.84 -14.20 -11.93
CA GLU A 81 7.50 -14.09 -10.63
C GLU A 81 8.39 -12.87 -10.71
N ALA A 82 7.97 -11.77 -10.10
CA ALA A 82 8.63 -10.48 -10.29
C ALA A 82 8.49 -9.58 -9.06
N LEU A 83 9.55 -8.83 -8.79
CA LEU A 83 9.48 -7.65 -7.95
C LEU A 83 8.73 -6.54 -8.71
N PHE A 84 7.75 -5.94 -8.07
CA PHE A 84 7.06 -4.75 -8.56
C PHE A 84 7.21 -3.62 -7.55
N ARG A 85 7.13 -2.38 -8.06
CA ARG A 85 7.19 -1.17 -7.24
C ARG A 85 5.93 -0.35 -7.46
N VAL A 86 5.22 -0.06 -6.36
CA VAL A 86 4.08 0.84 -6.36
C VAL A 86 4.57 2.24 -6.00
N VAL A 87 4.41 3.18 -6.94
CA VAL A 87 4.78 4.58 -6.77
C VAL A 87 3.50 5.44 -6.81
N PRO A 88 2.77 5.57 -5.69
CA PRO A 88 1.53 6.31 -5.66
C PRO A 88 1.75 7.82 -5.76
N PRO A 89 0.80 8.57 -6.36
CA PRO A 89 0.82 10.03 -6.32
C PRO A 89 0.84 10.55 -4.88
N SER A 90 1.51 11.66 -4.63
CA SER A 90 1.71 12.21 -3.29
C SER A 90 0.39 12.51 -2.56
N LEU A 91 -0.65 12.91 -3.30
CA LEU A 91 -1.98 13.14 -2.72
C LEU A 91 -2.60 11.86 -2.13
N TYR A 92 -2.45 10.72 -2.80
CA TYR A 92 -3.00 9.45 -2.33
C TYR A 92 -2.34 9.04 -1.01
N LEU A 93 -1.03 9.23 -0.90
CA LEU A 93 -0.32 9.00 0.34
C LEU A 93 -0.76 9.97 1.42
N ALA A 94 -0.82 11.27 1.12
CA ALA A 94 -1.21 12.28 2.11
C ALA A 94 -2.61 12.04 2.70
N LEU A 95 -3.55 11.54 1.89
CA LEU A 95 -4.89 11.16 2.33
C LEU A 95 -4.88 9.85 3.15
N GLY A 96 -4.07 8.86 2.73
CA GLY A 96 -3.95 7.57 3.41
C GLY A 96 -3.09 7.57 4.68
N MET A 97 -2.44 8.68 5.00
CA MET A 97 -1.62 8.83 6.21
C MET A 97 -2.46 8.75 7.48
N THR A 98 -2.20 7.74 8.32
CA THR A 98 -2.95 7.42 9.54
C THR A 98 -2.11 7.34 10.80
N GLU A 99 -0.78 7.41 10.69
CA GLU A 99 0.12 7.28 11.83
C GLU A 99 0.05 8.52 12.74
N LYS A 100 0.51 8.37 14.00
CA LYS A 100 0.38 9.43 15.01
C LYS A 100 1.13 10.70 14.62
N GLU A 101 2.36 10.55 14.13
CA GLU A 101 3.24 11.63 13.69
C GLU A 101 2.66 12.32 12.45
N GLU A 102 2.07 11.54 11.54
CA GLU A 102 1.44 12.04 10.32
C GLU A 102 0.19 12.87 10.62
N LYS A 103 -0.65 12.40 11.54
CA LYS A 103 -1.79 13.16 12.06
C LYS A 103 -1.33 14.42 12.79
N ALA A 104 -0.21 14.37 13.49
CA ALA A 104 0.36 15.55 14.16
C ALA A 104 0.84 16.60 13.15
N GLU A 105 1.54 16.20 12.08
CA GLU A 105 1.94 17.07 10.97
C GLU A 105 0.72 17.74 10.32
N ARG A 106 -0.32 16.96 10.00
CA ARG A 106 -1.55 17.50 9.40
C ARG A 106 -2.21 18.53 10.31
N ARG A 107 -2.34 18.23 11.61
CA ARG A 107 -2.89 19.18 12.61
C ARG A 107 -2.05 20.45 12.75
N ALA A 108 -0.73 20.36 12.63
CA ALA A 108 0.13 21.54 12.67
C ALA A 108 -0.17 22.46 11.47
N LEU A 109 -0.28 21.89 10.27
CA LEU A 109 -0.61 22.64 9.05
C LEU A 109 -2.01 23.27 9.09
N MET A 110 -3.00 22.57 9.64
CA MET A 110 -4.34 23.14 9.84
C MET A 110 -4.31 24.38 10.72
N ARG A 111 -3.53 24.36 11.82
CA ARG A 111 -3.39 25.52 12.72
C ARG A 111 -2.60 26.66 12.08
N GLU A 112 -1.52 26.34 11.37
CA GLU A 112 -0.65 27.32 10.72
C GLU A 112 -1.37 28.06 9.59
N HIS A 113 -2.13 27.34 8.75
CA HIS A 113 -2.79 27.91 7.57
C HIS A 113 -4.29 28.19 7.77
N GLN A 114 -4.84 27.91 8.96
CA GLN A 114 -6.27 28.02 9.27
C GLN A 114 -7.16 27.34 8.21
N CYS A 115 -6.79 26.12 7.84
CA CYS A 115 -7.40 25.38 6.74
C CYS A 115 -8.05 24.07 7.20
N SER A 116 -8.90 23.51 6.34
CA SER A 116 -9.54 22.21 6.54
C SER A 116 -8.52 21.06 6.55
N GLU A 117 -8.94 19.89 7.04
CA GLU A 117 -8.09 18.69 7.02
C GLU A 117 -7.72 18.27 5.58
N LEU A 118 -8.66 18.41 4.64
CA LEU A 118 -8.43 18.12 3.24
C LEU A 118 -7.36 19.05 2.63
N GLU A 119 -7.46 20.35 2.89
CA GLU A 119 -6.47 21.32 2.42
C GLU A 119 -5.10 21.05 3.05
N ALA A 120 -5.05 20.71 4.34
CA ALA A 120 -3.81 20.30 5.01
C ALA A 120 -3.19 19.06 4.36
N ALA A 121 -3.98 18.06 3.95
CA ALA A 121 -3.48 16.91 3.21
C ALA A 121 -2.89 17.30 1.84
N VAL A 122 -3.49 18.28 1.15
CA VAL A 122 -2.92 18.83 -0.09
C VAL A 122 -1.60 19.56 0.17
N PHE A 123 -1.46 20.28 1.29
CA PHE A 123 -0.16 20.86 1.67
C PHE A 123 0.90 19.79 1.92
N VAL A 124 0.57 18.71 2.64
CA VAL A 124 1.50 17.57 2.84
C VAL A 124 1.90 16.96 1.50
N ALA A 125 0.94 16.72 0.59
CA ALA A 125 1.19 16.19 -0.74
C ALA A 125 2.17 17.06 -1.55
N ARG A 126 1.98 18.39 -1.51
CA ARG A 126 2.91 19.34 -2.17
C ARG A 126 4.31 19.28 -1.59
N LYS A 127 4.44 19.17 -0.26
CA LYS A 127 5.75 18.99 0.39
C LYS A 127 6.43 17.70 -0.10
N MET A 128 5.68 16.61 -0.25
CA MET A 128 6.21 15.35 -0.80
C MET A 128 6.63 15.49 -2.27
N ASP A 129 5.83 16.15 -3.11
CA ASP A 129 6.17 16.36 -4.53
C ASP A 129 7.50 17.12 -4.68
N ILE A 130 7.68 18.20 -3.90
CA ILE A 130 8.92 18.97 -3.87
C ILE A 130 10.10 18.07 -3.46
N ALA A 131 9.94 17.29 -2.38
CA ALA A 131 10.98 16.38 -1.90
C ALA A 131 11.32 15.26 -2.92
N ARG A 132 10.37 14.87 -3.76
CA ARG A 132 10.53 13.88 -4.84
C ARG A 132 11.05 14.50 -6.16
N GLY A 133 11.30 15.81 -6.19
CA GLY A 133 11.72 16.52 -7.41
C GLY A 133 10.62 16.67 -8.47
N LEU A 134 9.36 16.43 -8.11
CA LEU A 134 8.22 16.59 -9.00
C LEU A 134 7.83 18.08 -9.04
N ARG A 135 8.06 18.74 -10.19
CA ARG A 135 7.64 20.13 -10.41
C ARG A 135 6.30 20.17 -11.16
N GLY A 136 5.22 20.38 -10.40
CA GLY A 136 4.01 21.06 -10.86
C GLY A 136 2.89 20.23 -11.48
N ASN A 137 1.80 20.07 -10.74
CA ASN A 137 0.46 20.50 -11.15
C ASN A 137 -0.28 20.89 -9.88
N VAL A 138 -0.42 22.20 -9.67
CA VAL A 138 -1.19 22.75 -8.55
C VAL A 138 -2.63 22.34 -8.80
N VAL A 139 -3.16 21.38 -8.03
CA VAL A 139 -4.62 21.30 -7.85
C VAL A 139 -5.01 22.66 -7.30
N LYS A 140 -5.55 23.54 -8.16
CA LYS A 140 -6.17 24.80 -7.76
C LYS A 140 -7.40 24.39 -6.97
N LEU A 141 -7.26 24.36 -5.66
CA LEU A 141 -8.42 24.42 -4.77
C LEU A 141 -9.00 25.81 -5.02
N SER A 142 -10.11 25.88 -5.76
CA SER A 142 -10.93 27.08 -5.84
C SER A 142 -11.38 27.40 -4.42
N MET A 143 -10.70 28.36 -3.80
CA MET A 143 -11.09 28.93 -2.52
C MET A 143 -12.33 29.80 -2.73
N GLU A 144 -13.49 29.17 -2.93
CA GLU A 144 -14.75 29.85 -2.71
C GLU A 144 -14.91 29.98 -1.20
N LYS A 145 -14.45 31.11 -0.66
CA LYS A 145 -14.93 31.58 0.63
C LYS A 145 -16.41 31.86 0.45
N GLU A 146 -17.27 30.95 0.92
CA GLU A 146 -18.65 31.28 1.21
C GLU A 146 -18.62 32.33 2.34
N THR A 147 -18.61 33.60 1.94
CA THR A 147 -19.00 34.72 2.81
C THR A 147 -20.51 34.65 2.94
N GLY A 148 -20.97 34.07 4.04
CA GLY A 148 -22.30 34.25 4.63
C GLY A 148 -22.18 34.96 5.97
#